data_AF-A0A7T6Z1V1-F1
#
_entry.id   AF-A0A7T6Z1V1-F1
#
_cell.length_a   1.000
_cell.length_b   1.000
_cell.length_c   1.000
_cell.angle_alpha   90.00
_cell.angle_beta   90.00
_cell.angle_gamma   90.00
#
_symmetry.space_group_name_H-M   'P 1'
#
loop_
_entity.id
_entity.type
_entity.pdbx_description
1 polymer ?
#
loop_
_entity_poly.entity_id
_entity_poly.type
_entity_poly.pdbx_seq_one_letter_code
_entity_poly.pdbx_strand_id
1 'polypeptide(L)'
;MGEGLTKEGKREIGQAYWNAIKPDKDNINSPDHYTSGDIECIDAIKEATKHLDGFEGYLTGNIMKYLWRYKHKNGVEDLKKASVYLKWLEEYVNGNEKP
;
A
#
# COMPACT_ATOMS: atom_id res chain seq x y z
N MET A 1 -37.65 -26.11 -31.91
CA MET A 1 -37.90 -25.75 -30.50
C MET A 1 -36.56 -25.84 -29.80
N GLY A 2 -35.93 -24.72 -29.48
CA GLY A 2 -34.68 -24.72 -28.72
C GLY A 2 -35.04 -24.58 -27.24
N GLU A 3 -34.81 -25.62 -26.45
CA GLU A 3 -34.97 -25.55 -25.00
C GLU A 3 -33.91 -24.59 -24.45
N GLY A 4 -34.36 -23.42 -24.00
CA GLY A 4 -33.49 -22.46 -23.33
C GLY A 4 -33.03 -23.01 -21.98
N LEU A 5 -31.77 -22.75 -21.63
CA LEU A 5 -31.19 -23.17 -20.36
C LEU A 5 -32.05 -22.74 -19.16
N THR A 6 -32.20 -23.66 -18.20
CA THR A 6 -32.90 -23.44 -16.93
C THR A 6 -32.22 -22.36 -16.10
N LYS A 7 -32.92 -21.81 -15.10
CA LYS A 7 -32.37 -20.74 -14.24
C LYS A 7 -31.15 -21.22 -13.45
N GLU A 8 -31.13 -22.48 -13.00
CA GLU A 8 -29.96 -23.11 -12.40
C GLU A 8 -28.79 -23.21 -13.39
N GLY A 9 -29.06 -23.66 -14.63
CA GLY A 9 -28.04 -23.76 -15.67
C GLY A 9 -27.41 -22.41 -16.04
N LYS A 10 -28.21 -21.33 -16.05
CA LYS A 10 -27.71 -19.96 -16.22
C LYS A 10 -26.86 -19.46 -15.06
N ARG A 11 -27.12 -19.94 -13.84
CA ARG A 11 -26.38 -19.56 -12.64
C ARG A 11 -25.05 -20.30 -12.53
N GLU A 12 -25.02 -21.57 -12.91
CA GLU A 12 -23.78 -22.37 -12.94
C GLU A 12 -22.80 -21.86 -14.01
N ILE A 13 -23.27 -21.57 -15.22
CA ILE A 13 -22.41 -20.97 -16.26
C ILE A 13 -21.93 -19.57 -15.84
N GLY A 14 -22.76 -18.77 -15.16
CA GLY A 14 -22.38 -17.46 -14.64
C GLY A 14 -21.29 -17.55 -13.58
N GLN A 15 -21.38 -18.53 -12.67
CA GLN A 15 -20.37 -18.78 -11.65
C GLN A 15 -19.06 -19.30 -12.24
N ALA A 16 -19.14 -20.23 -13.19
CA ALA A 16 -17.97 -20.77 -13.89
C ALA A 16 -17.26 -19.67 -14.72
N TYR A 17 -18.03 -18.83 -15.40
CA TYR A 17 -17.53 -17.66 -16.13
C TYR A 17 -16.85 -16.68 -15.15
N TRP A 18 -17.49 -16.31 -14.04
CA TRP A 18 -16.90 -15.41 -13.05
C TRP A 18 -15.61 -15.95 -12.42
N ASN A 19 -15.53 -17.25 -12.16
CA ASN A 19 -14.32 -17.89 -11.62
C ASN A 19 -13.19 -17.96 -12.65
N ALA A 20 -13.50 -18.10 -13.94
CA ALA A 20 -12.51 -18.17 -15.01
C ALA A 20 -11.91 -16.80 -15.39
N ILE A 21 -12.60 -15.71 -15.06
CA ILE A 21 -12.18 -14.33 -15.40
C ILE A 21 -11.92 -13.52 -14.13
N LYS A 22 -11.78 -14.17 -12.97
CA LYS A 22 -11.41 -13.50 -11.74
C LYS A 22 -10.10 -12.75 -12.02
N PRO A 23 -10.08 -11.42 -12.02
CA PRO A 23 -8.85 -10.69 -12.28
C PRO A 23 -7.84 -11.12 -11.22
N ASP A 24 -6.64 -11.47 -11.69
CA ASP A 24 -5.53 -11.79 -10.81
C ASP A 24 -5.38 -10.65 -9.80
N LYS A 25 -5.18 -10.97 -8.53
CA LYS A 25 -5.00 -9.97 -7.49
C LYS A 25 -3.91 -9.01 -7.96
N ASP A 26 -4.26 -7.75 -8.19
CA ASP A 26 -3.33 -6.76 -8.68
C ASP A 26 -2.36 -6.40 -7.55
N ASN A 27 -1.33 -7.23 -7.40
CA ASN A 27 -0.27 -7.04 -6.41
C ASN A 27 0.62 -5.84 -6.73
N ILE A 28 0.39 -5.15 -7.85
CA ILE A 28 1.14 -3.96 -8.27
C ILE A 28 0.41 -2.71 -7.79
N ASN A 29 -0.90 -2.63 -8.01
CA ASN A 29 -1.72 -1.46 -7.66
C ASN A 29 -2.49 -1.61 -6.33
N SER A 30 -2.62 -2.83 -5.79
CA SER A 30 -3.32 -3.11 -4.52
C SER A 30 -2.72 -4.31 -3.77
N PRO A 31 -1.47 -4.24 -3.30
CA PRO A 31 -0.87 -5.34 -2.55
C PRO A 31 -1.55 -5.49 -1.17
N ASP A 32 -1.94 -6.72 -0.79
CA ASP A 32 -2.62 -7.06 0.48
C ASP A 32 -1.95 -6.53 1.77
N HIS A 33 -0.69 -6.10 1.67
CA HIS A 33 0.12 -5.61 2.78
C HIS A 33 0.13 -4.08 2.91
N TYR A 34 -0.75 -3.37 2.18
CA TYR A 34 -0.99 -1.93 2.34
C TYR A 34 -2.44 -1.58 2.72
N THR A 35 -3.37 -2.54 2.73
CA THR A 35 -4.82 -2.34 2.84
C THR A 35 -5.41 -2.75 4.20
N SER A 36 -4.74 -2.39 5.30
CA SER A 36 -5.27 -2.65 6.66
C SER A 36 -6.31 -1.61 7.14
N GLY A 37 -6.99 -0.88 6.24
CA GLY A 37 -7.99 0.16 6.55
C GLY A 37 -8.59 0.82 5.31
N ASP A 38 -9.49 1.82 5.49
CA ASP A 38 -10.21 2.52 4.42
C ASP A 38 -9.33 3.48 3.56
N ILE A 39 -8.03 3.57 3.86
CA ILE A 39 -7.09 4.52 3.25
C ILE A 39 -5.86 3.77 2.75
N GLU A 40 -5.52 3.95 1.48
CA GLU A 40 -4.29 3.43 0.88
C GLU A 40 -3.05 4.11 1.48
N CYS A 41 -2.02 3.31 1.80
CA CYS A 41 -0.77 3.80 2.39
C CYS A 41 -0.15 4.95 1.57
N ILE A 42 -0.20 4.84 0.24
CA ILE A 42 0.35 5.86 -0.66
C ILE A 42 -0.39 7.20 -0.53
N ASP A 43 -1.70 7.18 -0.30
CA ASP A 43 -2.50 8.40 -0.17
C ASP A 43 -2.29 9.05 1.20
N ALA A 44 -2.15 8.25 2.26
CA ALA A 44 -1.70 8.77 3.55
C ALA A 44 -0.33 9.45 3.47
N ILE A 45 0.63 8.85 2.76
CA ILE A 45 1.96 9.43 2.53
C ILE A 45 1.88 10.71 1.70
N LYS A 46 1.11 10.73 0.62
CA LYS A 46 0.91 11.94 -0.20
C LYS A 46 0.35 13.09 0.64
N GLU A 47 -0.71 12.83 1.42
CA GLU A 47 -1.32 13.86 2.26
C GLU A 47 -0.38 14.36 3.36
N ALA A 48 0.41 13.49 3.98
CA ALA A 48 1.37 13.87 5.00
C ALA A 48 2.57 14.66 4.45
N THR A 49 2.93 14.45 3.18
CA THR A 49 4.10 15.07 2.55
C THR A 49 3.75 16.27 1.66
N LYS A 50 2.46 16.59 1.46
CA LYS A 50 2.00 17.58 0.46
C LYS A 50 2.52 19.01 0.63
N HIS A 51 2.97 19.38 1.82
CA HIS A 51 3.52 20.71 2.12
C HIS A 51 5.03 20.68 2.40
N LEU A 52 5.64 19.49 2.32
CA LEU A 52 7.07 19.30 2.50
C LEU A 52 7.72 19.31 1.12
N ASP A 53 8.91 19.89 1.03
CA ASP A 53 9.68 19.92 -0.22
C ASP A 53 10.92 19.02 -0.16
N GLY A 54 11.43 18.69 -1.35
CA GLY A 54 12.69 18.01 -1.55
C GLY A 54 12.98 16.83 -0.61
N PHE A 55 14.04 17.00 0.19
CA PHE A 55 14.57 15.94 1.05
C PHE A 55 13.71 15.69 2.29
N GLU A 56 13.05 16.73 2.82
CA GLU A 56 12.16 16.61 3.98
C GLU A 56 10.97 15.69 3.69
N GLY A 57 10.32 15.91 2.53
CA GLY A 57 9.22 15.06 2.07
C GLY A 57 9.66 13.62 1.84
N TYR A 58 10.84 13.41 1.25
CA TYR A 58 11.41 12.08 1.05
C TYR A 58 11.64 11.33 2.37
N LEU A 59 12.21 12.00 3.37
CA LEU A 59 12.47 11.41 4.68
C LEU A 59 11.16 11.06 5.39
N THR A 60 10.21 12.00 5.43
CA THR A 60 8.90 11.84 6.06
C THR A 60 8.11 10.68 5.45
N GLY A 61 8.06 10.59 4.12
CA GLY A 61 7.37 9.49 3.44
C GLY A 61 7.99 8.12 3.73
N ASN A 62 9.33 8.04 3.88
CA ASN A 62 9.99 6.80 4.26
C ASN A 62 9.68 6.38 5.70
N ILE A 63 9.69 7.32 6.65
CA ILE A 63 9.31 7.05 8.05
C ILE A 63 7.91 6.43 8.09
N MET A 64 6.94 7.07 7.44
CA MET A 64 5.57 6.57 7.37
C MET A 64 5.47 5.19 6.72
N LYS A 65 6.13 4.99 5.58
CA LYS A 65 6.16 3.69 4.89
C LYS A 65 6.65 2.56 5.81
N TYR A 66 7.71 2.80 6.59
CA TYR A 66 8.25 1.79 7.50
C TYR A 66 7.34 1.54 8.71
N LEU A 67 6.74 2.59 9.27
CA LEU A 67 5.75 2.47 10.35
C LEU A 67 4.45 1.78 9.90
N TRP A 68 4.07 1.91 8.64
CA TRP A 68 2.92 1.19 8.09
C TRP A 68 3.20 -0.30 7.93
N ARG A 69 4.45 -0.64 7.57
CA ARG A 69 4.82 -1.97 7.08
C ARG A 69 5.31 -2.92 8.18
N TYR A 70 5.77 -2.41 9.33
CA TYR A 70 6.48 -3.23 10.32
C TYR A 70 5.68 -4.44 10.80
N LYS A 71 4.37 -4.31 11.06
CA LYS A 71 3.55 -5.44 11.54
C LYS A 71 3.35 -6.54 10.50
N HIS A 72 3.52 -6.23 9.21
CA HIS A 72 3.08 -7.09 8.11
C HIS A 72 4.20 -7.51 7.15
N LYS A 73 5.43 -6.98 7.29
CA LYS A 73 6.57 -7.37 6.43
C LYS A 73 7.85 -7.71 7.20
N ASN A 74 8.53 -6.73 7.81
CA ASN A 74 9.89 -6.93 8.33
C ASN A 74 10.04 -6.70 9.85
N GLY A 75 8.94 -6.47 10.58
CA GLY A 75 8.99 -6.30 12.03
C GLY A 75 9.93 -5.19 12.48
N VAL A 76 10.78 -5.53 13.46
CA VAL A 76 11.74 -4.60 14.09
C VAL A 76 12.72 -4.00 13.08
N GLU A 77 13.02 -4.66 11.97
CA GLU A 77 13.91 -4.10 10.95
C GLU A 77 13.33 -2.83 10.31
N ASP A 78 12.02 -2.81 10.05
CA ASP A 78 11.36 -1.60 9.55
C ASP A 78 11.34 -0.50 10.62
N LEU A 79 11.17 -0.84 11.90
CA LEU A 79 11.27 0.15 12.99
C LEU A 79 12.67 0.77 13.07
N LYS A 80 13.73 -0.04 12.90
CA LYS A 80 15.11 0.46 12.84
C LYS A 80 15.33 1.39 11.65
N LYS A 81 14.80 1.03 10.48
CA LYS A 81 14.83 1.89 9.29
C LYS A 81 14.09 3.21 9.53
N ALA A 82 12.89 3.18 10.11
CA ALA A 82 12.16 4.39 10.48
C ALA A 82 12.99 5.30 11.41
N SER A 83 13.66 4.73 12.41
CA SER A 83 14.52 5.47 13.33
C SER A 83 15.71 6.13 12.64
N VAL A 84 16.36 5.47 11.67
CA VAL A 84 17.44 6.07 10.88
C VAL A 84 16.95 7.28 10.08
N TYR A 85 15.80 7.15 9.42
CA TYR A 85 15.22 8.25 8.66
C TYR A 85 14.77 9.41 9.54
N LEU A 86 14.25 9.12 10.74
CA LEU A 86 13.90 10.14 11.72
C LEU A 86 15.14 10.93 12.17
N LYS A 87 16.27 10.25 12.43
CA LYS A 87 17.53 10.90 12.78
C LYS A 87 18.01 11.84 11.68
N TRP A 88 17.95 11.41 10.42
CA TRP A 88 18.28 12.27 9.28
C TRP A 88 17.35 13.47 9.15
N LEU A 89 16.06 13.29 9.44
CA LEU A 89 15.09 14.37 9.40
C LEU A 89 15.38 15.42 10.49
N GLU A 90 15.67 14.96 11.71
CA GLU A 90 16.11 15.83 12.81
C GLU A 90 17.39 16.61 12.44
N GLU A 91 18.39 15.94 11.87
CA GLU A 91 19.63 16.60 11.42
C GLU A 91 19.35 17.65 10.34
N TYR A 92 18.54 17.30 9.34
CA TYR A 92 18.17 18.20 8.24
C TYR A 92 17.41 19.44 8.73
N VAL A 93 16.39 19.25 9.58
CA VAL A 93 15.57 20.35 10.12
C VAL A 93 16.39 21.26 11.05
N ASN A 94 17.37 20.70 11.78
CA ASN A 94 18.27 21.49 12.62
C ASN A 94 19.36 22.24 11.83
N GLY A 95 19.39 22.13 10.50
CA GLY A 95 20.38 22.80 9.65
C GLY A 95 21.78 22.20 9.76
N ASN A 96 21.91 20.97 10.30
CA ASN A 96 23.16 20.25 10.23
C ASN A 96 23.32 19.75 8.78
N GLU A 97 24.47 20.03 8.17
CA GLU A 97 24.76 19.53 6.81
C GLU A 97 24.52 18.01 6.74
N LYS A 98 23.93 17.61 5.62
CA LYS A 98 23.57 16.24 5.27
C LYS A 98 24.73 15.28 5.61
N PRO A 99 24.49 14.11 6.23
CA PRO A 99 25.48 13.03 6.18
C PRO A 99 25.76 12.58 4.74
#